data_AF-A0A924K6H2-F1
#
_entry.id   AF-A0A924K6H2-F1
#
_cell.length_a   1.000
_cell.length_b   1.000
_cell.length_c   1.000
_cell.angle_alpha   90.00
_cell.angle_beta   90.00
_cell.angle_gamma   90.00
#
_symmetry.space_group_name_H-M   'P 1'
#
loop_
_entity.id
_entity.type
_entity.pdbx_description
1 polymer ?
#
loop_
_entity_poly.entity_id
_entity_poly.type
_entity_poly.pdbx_seq_one_letter_code
_entity_poly.pdbx_strand_id
1 'polypeptide(L)'
;TTLCNFPAGISPNGDGDNDILDLTGFEVLKFKVFSRYGRVVFEQDNYTNQWHGQDFKNRELPDATYYYFARLKSGAEKTGWIYVNK
;
A
#
# COMPACT_ATOMS: atom_id res chain seq x y z
N THR A 1 -5.36 -20.43 -2.60
CA THR A 1 -3.91 -20.20 -2.48
C THR A 1 -3.70 -19.23 -1.34
N THR A 2 -2.97 -19.62 -0.30
CA THR A 2 -2.72 -18.81 0.89
C THR A 2 -1.99 -17.53 0.46
N LEU A 3 -2.67 -16.38 0.46
CA LEU A 3 -2.09 -15.06 0.24
C LEU A 3 -1.12 -14.77 1.42
N CYS A 4 0.09 -15.31 1.35
CA CYS A 4 1.05 -15.22 2.44
C CYS A 4 1.73 -13.84 2.49
N ASN A 5 1.85 -13.20 1.32
CA ASN A 5 2.57 -11.95 1.13
C ASN A 5 1.69 -10.88 0.49
N PHE A 6 1.92 -9.62 0.88
CA PHE A 6 1.32 -8.47 0.20
C PHE A 6 1.91 -8.33 -1.21
N PRO A 7 1.19 -7.71 -2.17
CA PRO A 7 1.75 -7.35 -3.46
C PRO A 7 3.02 -6.50 -3.31
N ALA A 8 4.00 -6.75 -4.17
CA ALA A 8 5.27 -6.03 -4.17
C ALA A 8 5.25 -4.78 -5.07
N GLY A 9 4.17 -4.53 -5.80
CA GLY A 9 4.06 -3.36 -6.67
C GLY A 9 2.63 -3.07 -7.10
N ILE A 10 2.42 -1.86 -7.60
CA ILE A 10 1.20 -1.38 -8.25
C ILE A 10 1.57 -0.61 -9.52
N SER A 11 0.67 -0.62 -10.49
CA SER A 11 0.75 0.13 -11.75
C SER A 11 -0.49 0.99 -11.96
N PRO A 12 -0.60 2.15 -11.28
CA PRO A 12 -1.77 3.02 -11.37
C PRO A 12 -1.77 3.82 -12.69
N ASN A 13 -1.96 3.12 -13.81
CA ASN A 13 -1.98 3.65 -15.18
C ASN A 13 -3.41 3.69 -15.77
N GLY A 14 -4.40 3.13 -15.06
CA GLY A 14 -5.80 3.13 -15.43
C GLY A 14 -6.20 2.04 -16.43
N ASP A 15 -5.38 1.00 -16.59
CA ASP A 15 -5.71 -0.17 -17.42
C ASP A 15 -6.58 -1.23 -16.71
N GLY A 16 -6.79 -1.06 -15.40
CA GLY A 16 -7.57 -1.97 -14.55
C GLY A 16 -6.71 -3.04 -13.86
N ASP A 17 -5.45 -3.20 -14.24
CA ASP A 17 -4.54 -4.22 -13.74
C ASP A 17 -3.53 -3.63 -12.74
N ASN A 18 -3.58 -4.10 -11.49
CA ASN A 18 -2.71 -3.64 -10.39
C ASN A 18 -2.73 -2.11 -10.14
N ASP A 19 -3.80 -1.41 -10.52
CA ASP A 19 -3.96 0.02 -10.27
C ASP A 19 -3.94 0.38 -8.79
N ILE A 20 -4.36 -0.56 -7.93
CA ILE A 20 -4.54 -0.36 -6.49
C ILE A 20 -3.86 -1.47 -5.69
N LEU A 21 -3.43 -1.14 -4.47
CA LEU A 21 -2.92 -2.14 -3.55
C LEU A 21 -4.09 -2.82 -2.82
N ASP A 22 -4.62 -3.91 -3.36
CA ASP A 22 -5.71 -4.66 -2.75
C ASP A 22 -5.21 -5.61 -1.65
N LEU A 23 -5.60 -5.30 -0.41
CA LEU A 23 -5.36 -6.06 0.80
C LEU A 23 -6.67 -6.48 1.51
N THR A 24 -7.81 -6.51 0.79
CA THR A 24 -9.13 -6.81 1.37
C THR A 24 -9.15 -8.14 2.15
N GLY A 25 -8.40 -9.16 1.67
CA GLY A 25 -8.31 -10.47 2.33
C GLY A 25 -7.43 -10.54 3.58
N PHE A 26 -6.80 -9.44 4.01
CA PHE A 26 -5.80 -9.45 5.08
C PHE A 26 -6.27 -8.85 6.41
N GLU A 27 -7.49 -8.31 6.49
CA GLU A 27 -8.04 -7.68 7.70
C GLU A 27 -7.09 -6.61 8.32
N VAL A 28 -6.64 -5.67 7.49
CA VAL A 28 -5.69 -4.62 7.90
C VAL A 28 -6.41 -3.54 8.72
N LEU A 29 -6.05 -3.37 9.99
CA LEU A 29 -6.59 -2.34 10.88
C LEU A 29 -5.90 -0.98 10.73
N LYS A 30 -4.60 -0.97 10.44
CA LYS A 30 -3.83 0.26 10.20
C LYS A 30 -2.87 0.01 9.06
N PHE A 31 -2.86 0.90 8.09
CA PHE A 31 -1.90 0.91 7.00
C PHE A 31 -1.21 2.27 6.91
N LYS A 32 0.12 2.26 6.74
CA LYS A 32 0.95 3.46 6.54
C LYS A 32 1.91 3.21 5.40
N VAL A 33 2.07 4.20 4.53
CA VAL A 33 3.07 4.20 3.46
C VAL A 33 4.07 5.32 3.71
N PHE A 34 5.34 5.01 3.49
CA PHE A 34 6.47 5.89 3.70
C PHE A 34 7.23 6.08 2.39
N SER A 35 7.64 7.31 2.13
CA SER A 35 8.66 7.58 1.12
C SER A 35 10.01 6.98 1.52
N ARG A 36 10.94 6.90 0.56
CA ARG A 36 12.32 6.43 0.81
C ARG A 36 13.10 7.21 1.88
N TYR A 37 12.62 8.40 2.25
CA TYR A 37 13.21 9.24 3.29
C TYR A 37 12.52 9.07 4.66
N GLY A 38 11.65 8.07 4.81
CA GLY A 38 10.95 7.77 6.06
C GLY A 38 9.76 8.69 6.38
N ARG A 39 9.39 9.59 5.46
CA ARG A 39 8.19 10.43 5.63
C ARG A 39 6.93 9.64 5.29
N VAL A 40 5.93 9.66 6.18
CA VAL A 40 4.60 9.12 5.88
C VAL A 40 3.98 9.93 4.74
N VAL A 41 3.55 9.24 3.69
CA VAL A 41 2.88 9.85 2.52
C VAL A 41 1.40 9.48 2.45
N PHE A 42 1.00 8.38 3.09
CA PHE A 42 -0.38 7.91 3.17
C PHE A 42 -0.59 7.14 4.49
N GLU A 43 -1.77 7.26 5.07
CA GLU A 43 -2.22 6.38 6.15
C GLU A 43 -3.73 6.17 6.10
N GLN A 44 -4.18 5.00 6.55
CA GLN A 44 -5.59 4.64 6.58
C GLN A 44 -5.85 3.67 7.73
N ASP A 45 -6.95 3.90 8.45
CA ASP A 45 -7.51 2.92 9.37
C ASP A 45 -8.50 2.01 8.64
N ASN A 46 -8.56 0.73 9.02
CA ASN A 46 -9.39 -0.29 8.37
C ASN A 46 -9.16 -0.35 6.84
N TYR A 47 -7.88 -0.49 6.46
CA TYR A 47 -7.48 -0.47 5.07
C TYR A 47 -7.93 -1.74 4.33
N THR A 48 -8.38 -1.54 3.09
CA THR A 48 -8.70 -2.62 2.14
C THR A 48 -7.91 -2.40 0.86
N ASN A 49 -8.15 -1.29 0.16
CA ASN A 49 -7.67 -1.06 -1.21
C ASN A 49 -7.62 0.42 -1.61
N GLN A 50 -7.57 1.33 -0.64
CA GLN A 50 -7.68 2.78 -0.85
C GLN A 50 -6.45 3.38 -1.52
N TRP A 51 -5.29 2.74 -1.40
CA TRP A 51 -4.03 3.28 -1.89
C TRP A 51 -3.74 2.81 -3.31
N HIS A 52 -3.57 3.79 -4.20
CA HIS A 52 -3.32 3.68 -5.63
C HIS A 52 -2.11 4.53 -6.03
N GLY A 53 -1.13 4.68 -5.11
CA GLY A 53 0.07 5.47 -5.39
C GLY A 53 -0.11 6.98 -5.22
N GLN A 54 -1.02 7.40 -4.33
CA GLN A 54 -1.28 8.80 -4.01
C GLN A 54 -0.77 9.21 -2.62
N ASP A 55 -0.56 10.52 -2.43
CA ASP A 55 -0.26 11.15 -1.14
C ASP A 55 -1.53 11.60 -0.39
N PHE A 56 -1.37 12.16 0.81
CA PHE A 56 -2.45 12.73 1.62
C PHE A 56 -3.30 13.81 0.95
N LYS A 57 -2.78 14.47 -0.08
CA LYS A 57 -3.49 15.50 -0.86
C LYS A 57 -4.09 14.91 -2.14
N ASN A 58 -4.18 13.59 -2.23
CA ASN A 58 -4.61 12.85 -3.41
C ASN A 58 -3.76 13.18 -4.66
N ARG A 59 -2.50 13.58 -4.45
CA ARG A 59 -1.56 13.81 -5.54
C ARG A 59 -0.81 12.53 -5.81
N GLU A 60 -0.62 12.28 -7.09
CA GLU A 60 0.18 11.18 -7.58
C GLU A 60 1.62 11.23 -7.06
N LEU A 61 2.06 10.09 -6.52
CA LEU A 61 3.44 9.89 -6.10
C LEU A 61 4.32 9.52 -7.31
N PRO A 62 5.62 9.90 -7.30
CA PRO A 62 6.56 9.49 -8.33
C PRO A 62 6.82 7.99 -8.35
N ASP A 63 7.22 7.48 -9.51
CA ASP A 63 7.74 6.13 -9.71
C ASP A 63 8.95 5.88 -8.82
N ALA A 64 8.76 5.02 -7.83
CA ALA A 64 9.76 4.72 -6.82
C ALA A 64 9.34 3.54 -5.95
N THR A 65 10.29 3.06 -5.16
CA THR A 65 10.02 2.16 -4.03
C THR A 65 9.53 2.98 -2.83
N TYR A 66 8.38 2.58 -2.31
CA TYR A 66 7.82 3.03 -1.05
C TYR A 66 7.88 1.90 -0.03
N TYR A 67 7.80 2.24 1.25
CA TYR A 67 7.79 1.29 2.35
C TYR A 67 6.45 1.30 3.03
N TYR A 68 6.03 0.19 3.61
CA TYR A 68 4.77 0.13 4.35
C TYR A 68 4.93 -0.44 5.75
N PHE A 69 3.98 -0.06 6.60
CA PHE A 69 3.67 -0.71 7.86
C PHE A 69 2.18 -1.06 7.86
N ALA A 70 1.84 -2.27 8.26
CA ALA A 70 0.48 -2.75 8.36
C ALA A 70 0.27 -3.48 9.69
N ARG A 71 -0.80 -3.14 10.41
CA ARG A 71 -1.26 -3.89 11.59
C ARG A 71 -2.52 -4.65 11.24
N LEU A 72 -2.50 -5.97 11.42
CA LEU A 72 -3.63 -6.86 11.14
C LEU A 72 -4.51 -7.03 12.38
N LYS A 73 -5.76 -7.43 12.17
CA LYS A 73 -6.71 -7.74 13.24
C LYS A 73 -6.28 -8.88 14.16
N SER A 74 -5.47 -9.82 13.64
CA SER A 74 -4.85 -10.88 14.44
C SER A 74 -3.80 -10.36 15.45
N GLY A 75 -3.44 -9.08 15.38
CA GLY A 75 -2.34 -8.48 16.14
C GLY A 75 -0.99 -8.58 15.46
N ALA A 76 -0.88 -9.32 14.34
CA ALA A 76 0.35 -9.39 13.56
C ALA A 76 0.67 -8.03 12.91
N GLU A 77 1.96 -7.71 12.86
CA GLU A 77 2.49 -6.55 12.15
C GLU A 77 3.27 -7.01 10.92
N LYS A 78 3.08 -6.31 9.80
CA LYS A 78 3.78 -6.55 8.54
C LYS A 78 4.45 -5.27 8.08
N THR A 79 5.69 -5.40 7.64
CA THR A 79 6.45 -4.34 6.99
C THR A 79 7.03 -4.84 5.69
N GLY A 80 7.25 -3.93 4.75
CA GLY A 80 7.85 -4.29 3.48
C GLY A 80 7.97 -3.08 2.57
N TRP A 81 8.11 -3.35 1.28
CA TRP A 81 8.20 -2.35 0.24
C TRP A 81 7.16 -2.62 -0.84
N ILE A 82 6.77 -1.56 -1.53
CA ILE A 82 5.90 -1.59 -2.70
C ILE A 82 6.54 -0.70 -3.76
N TYR A 83 6.69 -1.21 -4.98
CA TYR A 83 7.14 -0.42 -6.13
C TYR A 83 5.93 0.19 -6.84
N VAL A 84 5.96 1.50 -7.09
CA VAL A 84 4.95 2.20 -7.88
C VAL A 84 5.56 2.48 -9.25
N ASN A 85 4.89 2.07 -10.32
CA ASN A 85 5.32 2.34 -11.70
C ASN A 85 4.13 2.57 -12.63
N LYS A 86 4.12 3.69 -13.35
CA LYS A 86 3.00 4.10 -14.20
C LYS A 86 3.30 3.92 -15.68
#